data_AF-A0A2N2PBK9-F1
#
_entry.id   AF-A0A2N2PBK9-F1
#
_cell.length_a   1.000
_cell.length_b   1.000
_cell.length_c   1.000
_cell.angle_alpha   90.00
_cell.angle_beta   90.00
_cell.angle_gamma   90.00
#
_symmetry.space_group_name_H-M   'P 1'
#
loop_
_entity.id
_entity.type
_entity.pdbx_description
1 polymer ?
#
loop_
_entity_poly.entity_id
_entity_poly.type
_entity_poly.pdbx_seq_one_letter_code
_entity_poly.pdbx_strand_id
1 'polypeptide(L)'
;MPKKTAIFSASTILLFCILACNLQANVPTPTPTTQEATQGNTETVAQIPTETALPPTPTNTDIPTSTSAPTEAPTAVPSPTVTNTPVPCNLAQFVADVTVSDNETFTTGSAFTKTWRLKNIGSCSWTSGYQIIYVSGDGMSGPQSAAFTNGAVDPGATVDISINLTAPASPGTYKGLYKLRAPDGTTFGIGGQGSDSFWVQIVAEAEEVQIPTLSRNLSLTTPRMLGEDVMTLQKRLLELGYSELGKADGIFGPKTDQVVRDFQEDQGLTVDGVVGKKTWERLWR
;
A
#
# COMPACT_ATOMS: atom_id res chain seq x y z
N MET A 1 41.04 -14.40 -18.67
CA MET A 1 42.16 -14.17 -19.61
C MET A 1 41.90 -12.83 -20.33
N PRO A 2 42.93 -12.02 -20.61
CA PRO A 2 42.90 -10.60 -20.28
C PRO A 2 42.36 -9.69 -21.41
N LYS A 3 41.45 -8.77 -21.03
CA LYS A 3 41.16 -7.56 -21.82
C LYS A 3 42.33 -6.57 -21.67
N LYS A 4 42.72 -5.99 -22.80
CA LYS A 4 43.91 -5.16 -23.00
C LYS A 4 43.97 -3.96 -22.04
N THR A 5 45.15 -3.82 -21.45
CA THR A 5 45.64 -2.69 -20.66
C THR A 5 45.81 -1.44 -21.52
N ALA A 6 45.32 -0.30 -21.05
CA ALA A 6 45.85 1.02 -21.39
C ALA A 6 45.91 1.84 -20.09
N ILE A 7 47.11 1.96 -19.55
CA ILE A 7 47.49 2.85 -18.44
C ILE A 7 48.09 4.09 -19.10
N PHE A 8 47.54 5.27 -18.82
CA PHE A 8 48.28 6.53 -18.92
C PHE A 8 48.08 7.30 -17.61
N SER A 9 49.19 7.76 -17.07
CA SER A 9 49.38 8.30 -15.73
C SER A 9 49.57 9.82 -15.76
N ALA A 10 49.04 10.46 -14.71
CA ALA A 10 49.45 11.70 -14.05
C ALA A 10 49.17 13.09 -14.68
N SER A 11 48.29 13.80 -13.96
CA SER A 11 48.43 15.17 -13.42
C SER A 11 48.58 16.38 -14.35
N THR A 12 47.57 17.26 -14.33
CA THR A 12 47.78 18.69 -14.06
C THR A 12 46.49 19.39 -13.64
N ILE A 13 46.61 20.22 -12.61
CA ILE A 13 45.62 21.14 -12.04
C ILE A 13 45.42 22.30 -13.03
N LEU A 14 44.16 22.64 -13.36
CA LEU A 14 43.81 24.02 -13.71
C LEU A 14 42.34 24.35 -13.40
N LEU A 15 42.21 25.27 -12.46
CA LEU A 15 41.06 26.11 -12.12
C LEU A 15 40.66 26.98 -13.34
N PHE A 16 39.37 27.11 -13.67
CA PHE A 16 38.65 28.38 -13.91
C PHE A 16 37.25 28.18 -14.55
N CYS A 17 36.27 28.80 -13.89
CA CYS A 17 35.07 29.49 -14.38
C CYS A 17 33.86 28.80 -15.03
N ILE A 18 32.76 28.83 -14.25
CA ILE A 18 31.41 29.39 -14.53
C ILE A 18 31.04 29.59 -16.00
N LEU A 19 29.94 28.96 -16.44
CA LEU A 19 28.76 29.67 -16.97
C LEU A 19 27.55 28.72 -17.06
N ALA A 20 26.42 29.21 -16.57
CA ALA A 20 25.13 28.55 -16.61
C ALA A 20 24.57 28.47 -18.04
N CYS A 21 24.01 27.31 -18.41
CA CYS A 21 22.97 27.24 -19.42
C CYS A 21 21.75 26.55 -18.80
N ASN A 22 20.90 27.39 -18.21
CA ASN A 22 19.53 27.11 -17.86
C ASN A 22 18.71 27.06 -19.16
N LEU A 23 18.36 25.85 -19.63
CA LEU A 23 17.42 25.68 -20.73
C LEU A 23 16.18 24.97 -20.19
N GLN A 24 15.19 25.78 -19.78
CA GLN A 24 13.82 25.33 -19.57
C GLN A 24 13.22 24.96 -20.92
N ALA A 25 13.02 23.66 -21.14
CA ALA A 25 12.11 23.18 -22.17
C ALA A 25 10.68 23.37 -21.67
N ASN A 26 10.03 24.44 -22.14
CA ASN A 26 8.58 24.59 -22.06
C ASN A 26 7.92 23.47 -22.88
N VAL A 27 7.32 22.49 -22.20
CA VAL A 27 6.44 21.50 -22.82
C VAL A 27 4.99 21.97 -22.64
N PRO A 28 4.21 22.21 -23.70
CA PRO A 28 2.79 22.51 -23.56
C PRO A 28 1.98 21.28 -23.17
N THR A 29 1.22 21.43 -22.09
CA THR A 29 0.19 20.54 -21.55
C THR A 29 -0.90 20.20 -22.58
N PRO A 30 -1.33 18.93 -22.73
CA PRO A 30 -2.56 18.62 -23.45
C PRO A 30 -3.81 18.87 -22.56
N THR A 31 -4.69 19.74 -23.04
CA THR A 31 -6.04 20.00 -22.52
C THR A 31 -6.91 18.73 -22.51
N PRO A 32 -7.65 18.42 -21.42
CA PRO A 32 -8.67 17.39 -21.47
C PRO A 32 -9.97 17.92 -22.11
N THR A 33 -10.42 17.24 -23.17
CA THR A 33 -11.71 17.47 -23.84
C THR A 33 -12.85 17.04 -22.92
N THR A 34 -13.72 17.99 -22.54
CA THR A 34 -15.02 17.74 -21.93
C THR A 34 -15.97 17.14 -22.96
N GLN A 35 -16.46 15.92 -22.71
CA GLN A 35 -17.61 15.37 -23.43
C GLN A 35 -18.88 15.61 -22.63
N GLU A 36 -19.81 16.27 -23.30
CA GLU A 36 -21.18 16.59 -22.90
C GLU A 36 -22.06 15.37 -23.18
N ALA A 37 -22.86 14.95 -22.20
CA ALA A 37 -23.92 13.95 -22.40
C ALA A 37 -25.25 14.54 -21.90
N THR A 38 -26.10 14.89 -22.86
CA THR A 38 -27.49 15.31 -22.67
C THR A 38 -28.45 14.13 -22.53
N GLN A 39 -29.31 14.26 -21.51
CA GLN A 39 -30.78 14.06 -21.54
C GLN A 39 -31.39 12.65 -21.51
N GLY A 40 -32.19 12.42 -20.46
CA GLY A 40 -33.62 12.16 -20.60
C GLY A 40 -34.17 10.91 -19.88
N ASN A 41 -34.96 11.10 -18.82
CA ASN A 41 -36.42 10.89 -18.84
C ASN A 41 -37.10 11.00 -17.45
N THR A 42 -38.38 11.33 -17.53
CA THR A 42 -39.38 11.85 -16.57
C THR A 42 -40.14 10.71 -15.86
N GLU A 43 -40.69 10.88 -14.66
CA GLU A 43 -42.13 11.04 -14.29
C GLU A 43 -42.35 10.25 -12.96
N THR A 44 -43.33 10.42 -12.05
CA THR A 44 -44.26 11.47 -11.60
C THR A 44 -45.13 10.85 -10.49
N VAL A 45 -45.38 11.60 -9.41
CA VAL A 45 -46.56 11.60 -8.48
C VAL A 45 -46.84 10.42 -7.54
N ALA A 46 -46.99 10.72 -6.24
CA ALA A 46 -48.26 10.58 -5.50
C ALA A 46 -48.19 11.18 -4.08
N GLN A 47 -49.37 11.61 -3.61
CA GLN A 47 -49.66 12.62 -2.61
C GLN A 47 -50.08 11.98 -1.25
N ILE A 48 -50.00 12.80 -0.19
CA ILE A 48 -50.33 12.56 1.24
C ILE A 48 -51.83 12.21 1.45
N PRO A 49 -52.27 11.56 2.55
CA PRO A 49 -52.77 12.33 3.71
C PRO A 49 -52.50 11.74 5.13
N THR A 50 -52.41 12.69 6.06
CA THR A 50 -52.76 12.79 7.50
C THR A 50 -53.64 11.68 8.14
N GLU A 51 -53.38 11.29 9.41
CA GLU A 51 -54.25 11.59 10.59
C GLU A 51 -53.88 10.86 11.89
N THR A 52 -54.09 11.60 12.99
CA THR A 52 -53.98 11.38 14.44
C THR A 52 -54.85 10.24 15.01
N ALA A 53 -54.35 9.48 16.01
CA ALA A 53 -55.08 9.07 17.23
C ALA A 53 -54.24 8.20 18.21
N LEU A 54 -54.32 8.54 19.50
CA LEU A 54 -54.01 7.71 20.70
C LEU A 54 -55.36 7.45 21.42
N PRO A 55 -55.45 6.59 22.46
CA PRO A 55 -55.28 5.13 22.60
C PRO A 55 -56.64 4.45 22.96
N PRO A 56 -56.68 3.15 23.35
CA PRO A 56 -56.99 2.89 24.76
C PRO A 56 -56.26 1.71 25.42
N THR A 57 -56.17 1.82 26.74
CA THR A 57 -55.76 0.87 27.80
C THR A 57 -56.42 -0.51 27.71
N PRO A 58 -55.71 -1.61 28.02
CA PRO A 58 -56.35 -2.85 28.47
C PRO A 58 -56.39 -2.96 30.00
N THR A 59 -57.60 -3.22 30.51
CA THR A 59 -57.94 -3.53 31.92
C THR A 59 -57.97 -5.06 32.12
N ASN A 60 -57.08 -5.52 33.01
CA ASN A 60 -57.07 -6.63 33.99
C ASN A 60 -58.01 -7.86 33.95
N THR A 61 -57.46 -8.92 34.60
CA THR A 61 -58.03 -10.10 35.32
C THR A 61 -58.37 -11.32 34.43
N ASP A 62 -57.82 -12.53 34.64
CA ASP A 62 -57.93 -13.32 35.87
C ASP A 62 -56.72 -14.22 36.26
N ILE A 63 -56.70 -14.53 37.56
CA ILE A 63 -55.74 -15.26 38.39
C ILE A 63 -56.07 -16.78 38.39
N PRO A 64 -55.10 -17.68 38.67
CA PRO A 64 -55.24 -18.49 39.88
C PRO A 64 -53.97 -18.60 40.74
N THR A 65 -54.16 -18.20 41.99
CA THR A 65 -53.71 -18.75 43.28
C THR A 65 -52.50 -19.68 43.29
N SER A 66 -51.39 -19.16 43.84
CA SER A 66 -50.31 -19.96 44.43
C SER A 66 -50.15 -19.62 45.91
N THR A 67 -50.03 -20.70 46.68
CA THR A 67 -49.80 -20.83 48.12
C THR A 67 -48.74 -19.88 48.67
N SER A 68 -49.08 -19.19 49.75
CA SER A 68 -48.21 -18.30 50.51
C SER A 68 -47.12 -19.06 51.28
N ALA A 69 -45.86 -18.80 50.90
CA ALA A 69 -44.68 -19.03 51.72
C ALA A 69 -44.35 -17.75 52.51
N PRO A 70 -43.70 -17.83 53.70
CA PRO A 70 -43.53 -16.68 54.58
C PRO A 70 -42.58 -15.63 53.98
N THR A 71 -43.04 -14.39 54.01
CA THR A 71 -42.33 -13.17 53.57
C THR A 71 -41.07 -12.94 54.38
N GLU A 72 -39.90 -13.24 53.80
CA GLU A 72 -38.66 -12.57 54.17
C GLU A 72 -38.69 -11.14 53.59
N ALA A 73 -38.34 -10.16 54.42
CA ALA A 73 -38.20 -8.77 54.00
C ALA A 73 -37.20 -8.67 52.83
N PRO A 74 -37.48 -7.90 51.77
CA PRO A 74 -36.50 -7.71 50.71
C PRO A 74 -35.30 -6.97 51.29
N THR A 75 -34.20 -7.69 51.48
CA THR A 75 -32.88 -7.10 51.64
C THR A 75 -32.64 -6.19 50.43
N ALA A 76 -32.48 -4.89 50.67
CA ALA A 76 -32.18 -3.92 49.62
C ALA A 76 -30.98 -4.42 48.81
N VAL A 77 -31.22 -4.77 47.54
CA VAL A 77 -30.14 -5.01 46.59
C VAL A 77 -29.40 -3.68 46.44
N PRO A 78 -28.08 -3.60 46.71
CA PRO A 78 -27.34 -2.37 46.47
C PRO A 78 -27.45 -2.01 44.98
N SER A 79 -27.99 -0.82 44.70
CA SER A 79 -27.92 -0.20 43.38
C SER A 79 -26.46 -0.19 42.92
N PRO A 80 -26.14 -0.53 41.64
CA PRO A 80 -24.76 -0.48 41.17
C PRO A 80 -24.24 0.94 41.37
N THR A 81 -23.19 1.06 42.17
CA THR A 81 -22.49 2.33 42.35
C THR A 81 -21.90 2.72 41.01
N VAL A 82 -22.55 3.66 40.31
CA VAL A 82 -22.02 4.26 39.08
C VAL A 82 -20.78 5.03 39.50
N THR A 83 -19.62 4.37 39.42
CA THR A 83 -18.34 5.00 39.68
C THR A 83 -18.07 5.88 38.46
N ASN A 84 -18.36 7.17 38.57
CA ASN A 84 -18.03 8.17 37.57
C ASN A 84 -16.51 8.31 37.49
N THR A 85 -15.84 7.37 36.82
CA THR A 85 -14.43 7.51 36.48
C THR A 85 -14.29 8.70 35.53
N PRO A 86 -13.44 9.70 35.84
CA PRO A 86 -13.22 10.83 34.95
C PRO A 86 -12.71 10.34 33.60
N VAL A 87 -13.35 10.79 32.51
CA VAL A 87 -12.87 10.50 31.15
C VAL A 87 -11.56 11.27 30.93
N PRO A 88 -10.47 10.60 30.50
CA PRO A 88 -9.21 11.28 30.19
C PRO A 88 -9.37 12.33 29.09
N CYS A 89 -8.57 13.40 29.16
CA CYS A 89 -8.54 14.45 28.13
C CYS A 89 -8.25 13.89 26.74
N ASN A 90 -7.15 13.15 26.60
CA ASN A 90 -6.68 12.59 25.35
C ASN A 90 -6.91 11.09 25.32
N LEU A 91 -7.91 10.64 24.56
CA LEU A 91 -8.23 9.22 24.42
C LEU A 91 -8.86 8.95 23.05
N ALA A 92 -8.30 8.00 22.30
CA ALA A 92 -8.82 7.61 21.00
C ALA A 92 -9.40 6.19 21.04
N GLN A 93 -10.37 5.94 20.17
CA GLN A 93 -10.86 4.61 19.86
C GLN A 93 -10.57 4.32 18.39
N PHE A 94 -10.00 3.16 18.11
CA PHE A 94 -9.90 2.66 16.74
C PHE A 94 -11.29 2.30 16.21
N VAL A 95 -11.63 2.78 15.00
CA VAL A 95 -12.89 2.47 14.34
C VAL A 95 -12.66 1.52 13.18
N ALA A 96 -11.75 1.86 12.26
CA ALA A 96 -11.51 1.05 11.07
C ALA A 96 -10.17 1.37 10.40
N ASP A 97 -9.67 0.40 9.65
CA ASP A 97 -8.75 0.63 8.54
C ASP A 97 -9.56 1.10 7.33
N VAL A 98 -9.22 2.27 6.78
CA VAL A 98 -10.01 2.88 5.70
C VAL A 98 -9.44 2.53 4.33
N THR A 99 -8.12 2.54 4.16
CA THR A 99 -7.48 2.29 2.86
C THR A 99 -6.76 0.96 2.78
N VAL A 100 -5.88 0.66 3.74
CA VAL A 100 -5.03 -0.53 3.70
C VAL A 100 -5.51 -1.53 4.72
N SER A 101 -5.87 -2.74 4.29
CA SER A 101 -6.28 -3.81 5.20
C SER A 101 -5.06 -4.52 5.82
N ASP A 102 -5.25 -5.24 6.92
CA ASP A 102 -4.18 -6.01 7.53
C ASP A 102 -3.67 -7.11 6.58
N ASN A 103 -2.34 -7.14 6.38
CA ASN A 103 -1.63 -8.01 5.44
C ASN A 103 -1.95 -7.77 3.96
N GLU A 104 -2.42 -6.58 3.59
CA GLU A 104 -2.52 -6.21 2.19
C GLU A 104 -1.14 -6.24 1.52
N THR A 105 -1.10 -6.77 0.30
CA THR A 105 0.14 -6.98 -0.45
C THR A 105 0.47 -5.76 -1.30
N PHE A 106 1.73 -5.32 -1.23
CA PHE A 106 2.28 -4.26 -2.07
C PHE A 106 3.54 -4.74 -2.78
N THR A 107 3.75 -4.27 -4.01
CA THR A 107 5.03 -4.46 -4.70
C THR A 107 6.14 -3.73 -3.93
N THR A 108 7.29 -4.37 -3.73
CA THR A 108 8.46 -3.75 -3.08
C THR A 108 8.80 -2.39 -3.69
N GLY A 109 9.00 -1.36 -2.86
CA GLY A 109 9.32 -0.01 -3.29
C GLY A 109 8.12 0.84 -3.74
N SER A 110 6.91 0.27 -3.83
CA SER A 110 5.72 1.04 -4.18
C SER A 110 5.28 1.96 -3.05
N ALA A 111 4.79 3.16 -3.41
CA ALA A 111 4.21 4.10 -2.46
C ALA A 111 2.73 3.77 -2.22
N PHE A 112 2.27 3.95 -0.99
CA PHE A 112 0.86 3.78 -0.63
C PHE A 112 0.45 4.76 0.48
N THR A 113 -0.86 5.01 0.61
CA THR A 113 -1.41 5.87 1.66
C THR A 113 -2.19 5.01 2.66
N LYS A 114 -1.75 4.99 3.91
CA LYS A 114 -2.49 4.36 5.00
C LYS A 114 -3.41 5.39 5.65
N THR A 115 -4.70 5.07 5.71
CA THR A 115 -5.71 5.87 6.39
C THR A 115 -6.40 5.02 7.47
N TRP A 116 -6.45 5.55 8.69
CA TRP A 116 -7.23 4.98 9.78
C TRP A 116 -8.39 5.90 10.13
N ARG A 117 -9.53 5.32 10.49
CA ARG A 117 -10.62 6.04 11.13
C ARG A 117 -10.50 5.89 12.64
N LEU A 118 -10.35 7.00 13.33
CA LEU A 118 -10.34 7.07 14.78
C LEU A 118 -11.55 7.85 15.28
N LYS A 119 -11.98 7.55 16.51
CA LYS A 119 -12.99 8.31 17.25
C LYS A 119 -12.36 8.98 18.46
N ASN A 120 -12.65 10.25 18.68
CA ASN A 120 -12.30 10.92 19.92
C ASN A 120 -13.27 10.45 21.01
N ILE A 121 -12.76 9.73 22.01
CA ILE A 121 -13.54 9.29 23.18
C ILE A 121 -13.01 9.92 24.46
N GLY A 122 -12.12 10.92 24.33
CA GLY A 122 -11.64 11.74 25.42
C GLY A 122 -12.52 12.96 25.66
N SER A 123 -12.12 13.81 26.61
CA SER A 123 -12.85 15.04 26.94
C SER A 123 -12.31 16.29 26.21
N CYS A 124 -11.15 16.22 25.56
CA CYS A 124 -10.53 17.35 24.86
C CYS A 124 -10.72 17.27 23.34
N SER A 125 -11.02 18.40 22.71
CA SER A 125 -11.05 18.49 21.25
C SER A 125 -9.63 18.44 20.67
N TRP A 126 -9.42 17.59 19.66
CA TRP A 126 -8.16 17.53 18.94
C TRP A 126 -8.11 18.66 17.92
N THR A 127 -7.05 19.46 17.92
CA THR A 127 -6.86 20.59 17.00
C THR A 127 -5.66 20.35 16.08
N SER A 128 -5.34 21.29 15.20
CA SER A 128 -4.18 21.21 14.28
C SER A 128 -2.82 21.06 14.97
N GLY A 129 -2.72 21.31 16.28
CA GLY A 129 -1.52 21.08 17.06
C GLY A 129 -1.28 19.61 17.42
N TYR A 130 -2.26 18.73 17.19
CA TYR A 130 -2.10 17.29 17.38
C TYR A 130 -1.39 16.65 16.19
N GLN A 131 -0.61 15.61 16.47
CA GLN A 131 0.20 14.92 15.48
C GLN A 131 0.03 13.41 15.60
N ILE A 132 0.11 12.72 14.47
CA ILE A 132 0.36 11.28 14.40
C ILE A 132 1.87 11.12 14.54
N ILE A 133 2.32 10.17 15.34
CA ILE A 133 3.74 9.87 15.54
C ILE A 133 4.00 8.38 15.30
N TYR A 134 5.08 8.09 14.59
CA TYR A 134 5.66 6.75 14.55
C TYR A 134 6.32 6.47 15.90
N VAL A 135 6.06 5.28 16.46
CA VAL A 135 6.57 4.87 17.77
C VAL A 135 7.65 3.81 17.65
N SER A 136 7.38 2.74 16.88
CA SER A 136 8.28 1.59 16.74
C SER A 136 7.86 0.68 15.58
N GLY A 137 8.64 -0.38 15.32
CA GLY A 137 8.41 -1.33 14.24
C GLY A 137 9.07 -0.91 12.93
N ASP A 138 8.42 -1.15 11.81
CA ASP A 138 8.92 -0.80 10.49
C ASP A 138 8.35 0.55 10.04
N GLY A 139 9.24 1.53 9.82
CA GLY A 139 8.84 2.88 9.42
C GLY A 139 8.30 2.96 7.98
N MET A 140 8.62 1.99 7.12
CA MET A 140 8.19 1.94 5.71
C MET A 140 8.44 3.28 4.98
N SER A 141 9.62 3.86 5.20
CA SER A 141 10.04 5.19 4.71
C SER A 141 9.06 6.34 5.02
N GLY A 142 8.17 6.13 5.98
CA GLY A 142 7.18 7.12 6.41
C GLY A 142 7.78 8.25 7.25
N PRO A 143 7.03 9.35 7.41
CA PRO A 143 7.44 10.43 8.29
C PRO A 143 7.44 9.98 9.76
N GLN A 144 8.36 10.51 10.57
CA GLN A 144 8.35 10.29 12.02
C GLN A 144 7.13 10.91 12.71
N SER A 145 6.55 11.96 12.11
CA SER A 145 5.29 12.55 12.52
C SER A 145 4.55 13.24 11.38
N ALA A 146 3.22 13.26 11.44
CA ALA A 146 2.34 13.98 10.52
C ALA A 146 1.31 14.82 11.29
N ALA A 147 0.98 16.01 10.79
CA ALA A 147 0.02 16.90 11.44
C ALA A 147 -1.44 16.50 11.16
N PHE A 148 -2.35 16.85 12.07
CA PHE A 148 -3.78 16.76 11.82
C PHE A 148 -4.23 17.82 10.80
N THR A 149 -4.67 17.38 9.62
CA THR A 149 -5.13 18.27 8.54
C THR A 149 -6.63 18.46 8.47
N ASN A 150 -7.41 17.69 9.23
CA ASN A 150 -8.87 17.59 9.06
C ASN A 150 -9.67 18.54 9.98
N GLY A 151 -9.05 19.62 10.45
CA GLY A 151 -9.69 20.56 11.38
C GLY A 151 -9.78 20.03 12.81
N ALA A 152 -10.70 20.59 13.60
CA ALA A 152 -10.92 20.19 14.99
C ALA A 152 -11.82 18.93 15.08
N VAL A 153 -11.48 18.02 15.99
CA VAL A 153 -12.23 16.77 16.23
C VAL A 153 -12.73 16.78 17.67
N ASP A 154 -14.00 17.14 17.86
CA ASP A 154 -14.64 17.22 19.17
C ASP A 154 -14.86 15.83 19.81
N PRO A 155 -14.99 15.75 21.14
CA PRO A 155 -15.39 14.53 21.84
C PRO A 155 -16.60 13.85 21.19
N GLY A 156 -16.49 12.55 20.91
CA GLY A 156 -17.50 11.74 20.25
C GLY A 156 -17.43 11.73 18.72
N ALA A 157 -16.69 12.65 18.08
CA ALA A 157 -16.55 12.71 16.63
C ALA A 157 -15.51 11.71 16.10
N THR A 158 -15.61 11.37 14.81
CA THR A 158 -14.65 10.53 14.08
C THR A 158 -13.82 11.32 13.08
N VAL A 159 -12.61 10.84 12.80
CA VAL A 159 -11.67 11.45 11.87
C VAL A 159 -10.89 10.39 11.11
N ASP A 160 -10.67 10.63 9.82
CA ASP A 160 -9.80 9.83 8.96
C ASP A 160 -8.42 10.48 8.90
N ILE A 161 -7.41 9.77 9.39
CA ILE A 161 -6.03 10.25 9.44
C ILE A 161 -5.15 9.45 8.50
N SER A 162 -4.36 10.14 7.68
CA SER A 162 -3.57 9.51 6.61
C SER A 162 -2.07 9.75 6.78
N ILE A 163 -1.28 8.74 6.42
CA ILE A 163 0.17 8.86 6.23
C ILE A 163 0.59 8.23 4.91
N ASN A 164 1.54 8.86 4.23
CA ASN A 164 2.18 8.33 3.03
C ASN A 164 3.35 7.44 3.44
N LEU A 165 3.38 6.22 2.91
CA LEU A 165 4.37 5.19 3.18
C LEU A 165 4.91 4.63 1.88
N THR A 166 6.00 3.87 1.98
CA THR A 166 6.61 3.13 0.88
C THR A 166 6.92 1.71 1.34
N ALA A 167 6.41 0.71 0.61
CA ALA A 167 6.70 -0.69 0.88
C ALA A 167 8.22 -0.92 0.82
N PRO A 168 8.83 -1.58 1.82
CA PRO A 168 10.28 -1.81 1.81
C PRO A 168 10.75 -2.55 0.56
N ALA A 169 12.02 -2.35 0.18
CA ALA A 169 12.59 -2.93 -1.04
C ALA A 169 12.83 -4.45 -0.95
N SER A 170 12.78 -5.03 0.26
CA SER A 170 12.94 -6.47 0.48
C SER A 170 11.58 -7.11 0.75
N PRO A 171 11.28 -8.29 0.17
CA PRO A 171 10.05 -9.00 0.48
C PRO A 171 9.95 -9.36 1.95
N GLY A 172 8.74 -9.34 2.50
CA GLY A 172 8.48 -9.68 3.89
C GLY A 172 7.21 -9.06 4.45
N THR A 173 6.89 -9.41 5.69
CA THR A 173 5.81 -8.76 6.44
C THR A 173 6.39 -7.64 7.28
N TYR A 174 5.79 -6.45 7.20
CA TYR A 174 6.25 -5.25 7.88
C TYR A 174 5.13 -4.66 8.72
N LYS A 175 5.47 -4.19 9.93
CA LYS A 175 4.49 -3.62 10.87
C LYS A 175 4.99 -2.33 11.49
N GLY A 176 4.29 -1.22 11.24
CA GLY A 176 4.55 0.07 11.88
C GLY A 176 3.54 0.35 12.99
N LEU A 177 4.00 0.83 14.14
CA LEU A 177 3.18 1.18 15.30
C LEU A 177 3.13 2.70 15.50
N TYR A 178 1.92 3.23 15.70
CA TYR A 178 1.65 4.65 15.74
C TYR A 178 0.81 5.05 16.96
N LYS A 179 1.02 6.29 17.39
CA LYS A 179 0.25 6.97 18.44
C LYS A 179 -0.06 8.40 18.01
N LEU A 180 -0.92 9.07 18.77
CA LEU A 180 -1.16 10.50 18.70
C LEU A 180 -0.30 11.25 19.73
N ARG A 181 0.06 12.49 19.42
CA ARG A 181 0.78 13.41 20.30
C ARG A 181 0.03 14.73 20.38
N ALA A 182 -0.27 15.17 21.59
CA ALA A 182 -0.89 16.45 21.87
C ALA A 182 0.14 17.61 21.79
N PRO A 183 -0.31 18.88 21.72
CA PRO A 183 0.59 20.03 21.60
C PRO A 183 1.58 20.21 22.77
N ASP A 184 1.21 19.69 23.94
CA ASP A 184 2.05 19.69 25.15
C ASP A 184 3.12 18.57 25.15
N GLY A 185 3.16 17.74 24.09
CA GLY A 185 4.06 16.61 23.95
C GLY A 185 3.51 15.29 24.49
N THR A 186 2.35 15.29 25.16
CA THR A 186 1.74 14.08 25.72
C THR A 186 1.35 13.12 24.61
N THR A 187 1.79 11.86 24.69
CA THR A 187 1.44 10.82 23.72
C THR A 187 0.30 9.95 24.24
N PHE A 188 -0.64 9.64 23.37
CA PHE A 188 -1.79 8.78 23.65
C PHE A 188 -2.15 7.99 22.40
N GLY A 189 -2.98 6.98 22.55
CA GLY A 189 -3.42 6.12 21.46
C GLY A 189 -4.77 5.53 21.79
N ILE A 190 -4.88 4.24 21.53
CA ILE A 190 -6.12 3.48 21.63
C ILE A 190 -6.13 2.58 22.88
N GLY A 191 -7.17 1.77 23.03
CA GLY A 191 -7.34 0.88 24.17
C GLY A 191 -7.93 1.56 25.40
N GLY A 192 -8.28 0.78 26.42
CA GLY A 192 -9.05 1.27 27.57
C GLY A 192 -8.37 2.35 28.41
N GLN A 193 -7.05 2.52 28.28
CA GLN A 193 -6.26 3.56 28.94
C GLN A 193 -5.57 4.52 27.95
N GLY A 194 -5.81 4.37 26.64
CA GLY A 194 -5.17 5.20 25.62
C GLY A 194 -3.66 4.99 25.50
N SER A 195 -3.14 3.87 25.98
CA SER A 195 -1.71 3.54 25.92
C SER A 195 -1.34 2.66 24.74
N ASP A 196 -2.33 2.06 24.07
CA ASP A 196 -2.07 1.10 23.00
C ASP A 196 -1.82 1.83 21.67
N SER A 197 -1.03 1.22 20.81
CA SER A 197 -0.75 1.77 19.48
C SER A 197 -1.79 1.25 18.49
N PHE A 198 -2.16 2.07 17.51
CA PHE A 198 -2.74 1.58 16.27
C PHE A 198 -1.60 1.27 15.29
N TRP A 199 -1.85 0.45 14.28
CA TRP A 199 -0.78 -0.06 13.43
C TRP A 199 -1.18 -0.15 11.96
N VAL A 200 -0.17 -0.32 11.12
CA VAL A 200 -0.30 -0.81 9.76
C VAL A 200 0.58 -2.04 9.62
N GLN A 201 0.04 -3.09 9.01
CA GLN A 201 0.77 -4.31 8.70
C GLN A 201 0.53 -4.66 7.24
N ILE A 202 1.61 -4.78 6.46
CA ILE A 202 1.56 -5.12 5.04
C ILE A 202 2.45 -6.33 4.74
N VAL A 203 2.24 -6.92 3.58
CA VAL A 203 3.19 -7.83 2.96
C VAL A 203 3.83 -7.12 1.78
N ALA A 204 5.15 -6.93 1.80
CA ALA A 204 5.88 -6.51 0.61
C ALA A 204 6.25 -7.77 -0.17
N GLU A 205 5.87 -7.83 -1.44
CA GLU A 205 6.23 -8.89 -2.36
C GLU A 205 7.11 -8.30 -3.47
N ALA A 206 8.14 -9.03 -3.86
CA ALA A 206 8.95 -8.62 -5.01
C ALA A 206 8.03 -8.56 -6.23
N GLU A 207 8.25 -7.58 -7.10
CA GLU A 207 7.69 -7.66 -8.44
C GLU A 207 8.22 -8.93 -9.09
N GLU A 208 7.36 -9.93 -9.28
CA GLU A 208 7.76 -11.11 -10.03
C GLU A 208 8.02 -10.66 -11.47
N VAL A 209 9.28 -10.74 -11.90
CA VAL A 209 9.58 -10.61 -13.31
C VAL A 209 8.82 -11.73 -14.01
N GLN A 210 7.80 -11.37 -14.81
CA GLN A 210 7.04 -12.31 -15.61
C GLN A 210 7.99 -12.92 -16.66
N ILE A 211 8.66 -14.01 -16.28
CA ILE A 211 9.54 -14.75 -17.19
C ILE A 211 8.63 -15.44 -18.20
N PRO A 212 8.75 -15.15 -19.51
CA PRO A 212 7.96 -15.84 -20.53
C PRO A 212 8.21 -17.36 -20.40
N THR A 213 7.22 -18.19 -20.69
CA THR A 213 7.40 -19.64 -20.59
C THR A 213 8.28 -20.17 -21.73
N LEU A 214 9.38 -20.85 -21.39
CA LEU A 214 10.19 -21.57 -22.39
C LEU A 214 9.51 -22.89 -22.77
N SER A 215 8.84 -22.93 -23.92
CA SER A 215 8.11 -24.13 -24.38
C SER A 215 9.01 -25.30 -24.80
N ARG A 216 10.29 -25.03 -25.14
CA ARG A 216 11.30 -26.01 -25.57
C ARG A 216 12.70 -25.40 -25.47
N ASN A 217 13.74 -26.23 -25.36
CA ASN A 217 15.12 -25.74 -25.39
C ASN A 217 15.47 -25.19 -26.77
N LEU A 218 16.05 -23.99 -26.86
CA LEU A 218 16.46 -23.37 -28.13
C LEU A 218 17.96 -23.55 -28.36
N SER A 219 18.35 -23.94 -29.57
CA SER A 219 19.75 -24.11 -29.96
C SER A 219 19.89 -24.10 -31.48
N LEU A 220 21.12 -24.05 -31.98
CA LEU A 220 21.37 -24.16 -33.42
C LEU A 220 21.16 -25.60 -33.91
N THR A 221 20.15 -25.81 -34.75
CA THR A 221 19.81 -27.11 -35.34
C THR A 221 19.74 -27.06 -36.87
N THR A 222 19.67 -28.25 -37.49
CA THR A 222 19.34 -28.41 -38.92
C THR A 222 18.14 -29.35 -39.06
N PRO A 223 16.96 -28.88 -39.54
CA PRO A 223 16.63 -27.50 -39.91
C PRO A 223 16.68 -26.53 -38.72
N ARG A 224 16.84 -25.24 -39.00
CA ARG A 224 16.95 -24.19 -37.96
C ARG A 224 15.66 -24.08 -37.16
N MET A 225 15.79 -23.77 -35.88
CA MET A 225 14.63 -23.48 -35.04
C MET A 225 14.04 -22.12 -35.43
N LEU A 226 12.72 -22.10 -35.57
CA LEU A 226 11.91 -20.94 -35.91
C LEU A 226 10.82 -20.77 -34.86
N GLY A 227 10.42 -19.54 -34.54
CA GLY A 227 9.27 -19.31 -33.68
C GLY A 227 9.28 -18.00 -32.90
N GLU A 228 8.15 -17.75 -32.22
CA GLU A 228 8.00 -16.61 -31.31
C GLU A 228 8.89 -16.72 -30.07
N ASP A 229 9.20 -17.93 -29.63
CA ASP A 229 10.16 -18.21 -28.55
C ASP A 229 11.58 -17.75 -28.93
N VAL A 230 12.01 -18.03 -30.16
CA VAL A 230 13.28 -17.54 -30.70
C VAL A 230 13.26 -16.02 -30.86
N MET A 231 12.16 -15.44 -31.33
CA MET A 231 12.01 -13.99 -31.43
C MET A 231 12.10 -13.32 -30.04
N THR A 232 11.48 -13.92 -29.04
CA THR A 232 11.48 -13.45 -27.65
C THR A 232 12.89 -13.48 -27.07
N LEU A 233 13.63 -14.58 -27.28
CA LEU A 233 15.05 -14.69 -26.93
C LEU A 233 15.87 -13.55 -27.55
N GLN A 234 15.75 -13.38 -28.88
CA GLN A 234 16.54 -12.40 -29.62
C GLN A 234 16.24 -10.98 -29.16
N LYS A 235 14.96 -10.62 -28.97
CA LYS A 235 14.58 -9.31 -28.41
C LYS A 235 15.19 -9.08 -27.04
N ARG A 236 15.11 -10.08 -26.16
CA ARG A 236 15.65 -9.95 -24.81
C ARG A 236 17.17 -9.80 -24.80
N LEU A 237 17.89 -10.57 -25.62
CA LEU A 237 19.34 -10.40 -25.79
C LEU A 237 19.69 -8.99 -26.31
N LEU A 238 18.92 -8.45 -27.25
CA LEU A 238 19.13 -7.08 -27.74
C LEU A 238 18.89 -6.03 -26.65
N GLU A 239 17.86 -6.18 -25.82
CA GLU A 239 17.60 -5.31 -24.67
C GLU A 239 18.74 -5.34 -23.64
N LEU A 240 19.39 -6.50 -23.48
CA LEU A 240 20.56 -6.67 -22.60
C LEU A 240 21.87 -6.15 -23.22
N GLY A 241 21.83 -5.64 -24.46
CA GLY A 241 22.96 -4.96 -25.11
C GLY A 241 23.73 -5.80 -26.13
N TYR A 242 23.30 -7.03 -26.44
CA TYR A 242 23.95 -7.91 -27.42
C TYR A 242 23.59 -7.52 -28.88
N SER A 243 24.01 -6.31 -29.27
CA SER A 243 23.64 -5.66 -30.54
C SER A 243 24.17 -6.37 -31.80
N GLU A 244 25.23 -7.17 -31.67
CA GLU A 244 25.83 -7.97 -32.76
C GLU A 244 24.88 -9.04 -33.33
N LEU A 245 23.82 -9.40 -32.59
CA LEU A 245 22.75 -10.26 -33.05
C LEU A 245 22.05 -9.69 -34.30
N GLY A 246 21.90 -8.36 -34.38
CA GLY A 246 21.13 -7.68 -35.42
C GLY A 246 19.63 -7.64 -35.12
N LYS A 247 18.78 -7.69 -36.15
CA LYS A 247 17.33 -7.65 -35.96
C LYS A 247 16.82 -9.00 -35.47
N ALA A 248 15.92 -8.99 -34.48
CA ALA A 248 15.15 -10.18 -34.11
C ALA A 248 14.27 -10.62 -35.29
N ASP A 249 14.56 -11.78 -35.85
CA ASP A 249 13.91 -12.36 -37.03
C ASP A 249 13.16 -13.67 -36.71
N GLY A 250 13.27 -14.17 -35.49
CA GLY A 250 12.65 -15.42 -35.05
C GLY A 250 13.35 -16.67 -35.58
N ILE A 251 14.57 -16.56 -36.10
CA ILE A 251 15.36 -17.67 -36.65
C ILE A 251 16.61 -17.92 -35.80
N PHE A 252 16.74 -19.12 -35.23
CA PHE A 252 17.92 -19.48 -34.45
C PHE A 252 19.05 -19.87 -35.41
N GLY A 253 19.82 -18.87 -35.84
CA GLY A 253 20.97 -19.02 -36.72
C GLY A 253 22.31 -18.96 -35.99
N PRO A 254 23.45 -19.07 -36.72
CA PRO A 254 24.79 -19.03 -36.14
C PRO A 254 25.09 -17.75 -35.33
N LYS A 255 24.50 -16.61 -35.71
CA LYS A 255 24.62 -15.37 -34.92
C LYS A 255 23.93 -15.46 -33.57
N THR A 256 22.72 -16.02 -33.53
CA THR A 256 21.99 -16.25 -32.27
C THR A 256 22.74 -17.25 -31.40
N ASP A 257 23.30 -18.32 -31.97
CA ASP A 257 24.14 -19.28 -31.23
C ASP A 257 25.36 -18.61 -30.59
N GLN A 258 26.09 -17.79 -31.35
CA GLN A 258 27.25 -17.07 -30.84
C GLN A 258 26.87 -16.15 -29.67
N VAL A 259 25.83 -15.34 -29.84
CA VAL A 259 25.38 -14.41 -28.80
C VAL A 259 24.86 -15.13 -27.56
N VAL A 260 24.20 -16.28 -27.73
CA VAL A 260 23.78 -17.11 -26.58
C VAL A 260 25.00 -17.61 -25.82
N ARG A 261 26.06 -18.04 -26.52
CA ARG A 261 27.31 -18.47 -25.87
C ARG A 261 27.99 -17.33 -25.14
N ASP A 262 28.05 -16.15 -25.75
CA ASP A 262 28.62 -14.95 -25.14
C ASP A 262 27.84 -14.57 -23.87
N PHE A 263 26.50 -14.58 -23.94
CA PHE A 263 25.64 -14.40 -22.78
C PHE A 263 25.87 -15.44 -21.70
N GLN A 264 25.96 -16.73 -22.07
CA GLN A 264 26.24 -17.79 -21.11
C GLN A 264 27.59 -17.58 -20.40
N GLU A 265 28.63 -17.15 -21.13
CA GLU A 265 29.94 -16.84 -20.57
C GLU A 265 29.86 -15.67 -19.58
N ASP A 266 29.25 -14.56 -20.00
CA ASP A 266 29.09 -13.36 -19.17
C ASP A 266 28.28 -13.63 -17.89
N GLN A 267 27.38 -14.60 -17.94
CA GLN A 267 26.54 -15.00 -16.81
C GLN A 267 27.13 -16.14 -15.96
N GLY A 268 28.33 -16.64 -16.30
CA GLY A 268 28.97 -17.75 -15.60
C GLY A 268 28.16 -19.06 -15.71
N LEU A 269 27.48 -19.28 -16.83
CA LEU A 269 26.75 -20.49 -17.16
C LEU A 269 27.60 -21.45 -18.00
N THR A 270 27.12 -22.68 -18.21
CA THR A 270 27.71 -23.60 -19.18
C THR A 270 27.55 -23.02 -20.59
N VAL A 271 28.66 -22.84 -21.30
CA VAL A 271 28.70 -22.24 -22.65
C VAL A 271 28.44 -23.29 -23.73
N ASP A 272 27.22 -23.86 -23.73
CA ASP A 272 26.81 -24.92 -24.65
C ASP A 272 26.02 -24.42 -25.87
N GLY A 273 25.62 -23.14 -25.90
CA GLY A 273 24.77 -22.56 -26.94
C GLY A 273 23.31 -23.02 -26.84
N VAL A 274 22.94 -23.71 -25.76
CA VAL A 274 21.60 -24.21 -25.52
C VAL A 274 20.89 -23.31 -24.52
N VAL A 275 19.80 -22.70 -24.98
CA VAL A 275 18.88 -21.95 -24.15
C VAL A 275 17.88 -22.92 -23.54
N GLY A 276 18.30 -23.59 -22.46
CA GLY A 276 17.42 -24.34 -21.57
C GLY A 276 16.90 -23.49 -20.41
N LYS A 277 16.15 -24.11 -19.48
CA LYS A 277 15.50 -23.42 -18.34
C LYS A 277 16.43 -22.46 -17.57
N LYS A 278 17.67 -22.87 -17.24
CA LYS A 278 18.62 -22.03 -16.50
C LYS A 278 19.09 -20.81 -17.29
N THR A 279 19.46 -21.01 -18.56
CA THR A 279 19.85 -19.91 -19.46
C THR A 279 18.68 -18.94 -19.65
N TRP A 280 17.48 -19.49 -19.81
CA TRP A 280 16.25 -18.71 -19.94
C TRP A 280 15.97 -17.88 -18.69
N GLU A 281 15.87 -18.48 -17.50
CA GLU A 281 15.65 -17.74 -16.25
C GLU A 281 16.66 -16.60 -16.03
N ARG A 282 17.91 -16.78 -16.48
CA ARG A 282 18.92 -15.73 -16.33
C ARG A 282 18.68 -14.51 -17.22
N LEU A 283 18.02 -14.65 -18.37
CA LEU A 283 17.72 -13.53 -19.24
C LEU A 283 16.72 -12.53 -18.59
N TRP A 284 15.91 -12.98 -17.63
CA TRP A 284 14.88 -12.18 -16.94
C TRP A 284 15.18 -11.92 -15.46
N ARG A 285 16.43 -12.04 -15.03
CA ARG A 285 16.88 -11.58 -13.71
C ARG A 285 17.87 -10.43 -13.85
#